data_AF-A0A969BQ15-F1
#
_entry.id   AF-A0A969BQ15-F1
#
_cell.length_a   1.000
_cell.length_b   1.000
_cell.length_c   1.000
_cell.angle_alpha   90.00
_cell.angle_beta   90.00
_cell.angle_gamma   90.00
#
_symmetry.space_group_name_H-M   'P 1'
#
loop_
_entity.id
_entity.type
_entity.pdbx_description
1 polymer ?
#
loop_
_entity_poly.entity_id
_entity_poly.type
_entity_poly.pdbx_seq_one_letter_code
_entity_poly.pdbx_strand_id
1 'polypeptide(L)'
;MLHQTACDALITAGNCCERKALRQFVKKGEIIVADRDYGLEYGFLSELKQIGASHVIRIRNNPRMEIVEELALSEADKAAGVTWQAKVKLGNQWQGEPIGVVRVEVDGKALLLATDLEIEAELIALIYRYRWQIELFFNWLKSILGCRHLLAESPEGVAIQIYSALIAALMLQAFTGKRPASGRWSSSKCI
;
A
#
# COMPACT_ATOMS: atom_id res chain seq x y z
N MET A 1 14.97 -3.98 -9.91
CA MET A 1 14.22 -5.22 -10.22
C MET A 1 13.05 -5.27 -9.24
N LEU A 2 11.80 -5.17 -9.70
CA LEU A 2 10.64 -5.30 -8.81
C LEU A 2 10.54 -6.77 -8.37
N HIS A 3 10.82 -7.07 -7.10
CA HIS A 3 10.52 -8.38 -6.56
C HIS A 3 9.00 -8.48 -6.39
N GLN A 4 8.37 -9.34 -7.20
CA GLN A 4 6.94 -9.65 -7.10
C GLN A 4 6.63 -10.73 -6.05
N THR A 5 7.63 -11.12 -5.27
CA THR A 5 7.54 -12.15 -4.23
C THR A 5 7.52 -11.49 -2.85
N ALA A 6 6.65 -11.97 -1.97
CA ALA A 6 6.71 -11.59 -0.56
C ALA A 6 8.04 -12.07 0.03
N CYS A 7 8.86 -11.14 0.51
CA CYS A 7 10.20 -11.44 1.02
C CYS A 7 10.27 -11.43 2.55
N ASP A 8 9.32 -10.79 3.22
CA ASP A 8 9.38 -10.55 4.67
C ASP A 8 7.98 -10.37 5.28
N ALA A 9 7.81 -10.73 6.56
CA ALA A 9 6.55 -10.60 7.29
C ALA A 9 6.81 -10.42 8.80
N LEU A 10 6.09 -9.49 9.43
CA LEU A 10 6.18 -9.23 10.87
C LEU A 10 4.86 -9.61 11.55
N ILE A 11 4.96 -10.48 12.55
CA ILE A 11 3.85 -10.77 13.46
C ILE A 11 3.93 -9.78 14.61
N THR A 12 2.87 -9.01 14.80
CA THR A 12 2.80 -8.00 15.86
C THR A 12 1.66 -8.33 16.84
N ALA A 13 1.72 -7.76 18.04
CA ALA A 13 0.58 -7.75 18.94
C ALA A 13 -0.58 -6.94 18.32
N GLY A 14 -1.83 -7.35 18.55
CA GLY A 14 -3.02 -6.80 17.89
C GLY A 14 -3.24 -5.28 18.03
N ASN A 15 -2.60 -4.63 19.00
CA ASN A 15 -2.70 -3.18 19.24
C ASN A 15 -1.42 -2.40 18.85
N CYS A 16 -0.51 -2.99 18.08
CA CYS A 16 0.70 -2.28 17.67
C CYS A 16 0.38 -1.15 16.70
N CYS A 17 1.14 -0.05 16.78
CA CYS A 17 1.01 1.03 15.80
C CYS A 17 1.66 0.59 14.48
N GLU A 18 0.87 0.46 13.42
CA GLU A 18 1.33 0.05 12.09
C GLU A 18 2.48 0.93 11.56
N ARG A 19 2.48 2.23 11.90
CA ARG A 19 3.58 3.15 11.54
C ARG A 19 4.92 2.74 12.17
N LYS A 20 4.90 2.18 13.39
CA LYS A 20 6.12 1.68 14.04
C LYS A 20 6.62 0.40 13.37
N ALA A 21 5.70 -0.46 12.96
CA ALA A 21 6.04 -1.67 12.20
C ALA A 21 6.62 -1.32 10.82
N LEU A 22 6.00 -0.38 10.09
CA LEU A 22 6.49 0.04 8.77
C LEU A 22 7.93 0.56 8.84
N ARG A 23 8.27 1.35 9.86
CA ARG A 23 9.64 1.84 10.09
C ARG A 23 10.69 0.73 10.21
N GLN A 24 10.32 -0.46 10.68
CA GLN A 24 11.24 -1.59 10.79
C GLN A 24 11.57 -2.22 9.42
N PHE A 25 10.70 -2.00 8.43
CA PHE A 25 10.85 -2.57 7.09
C PHE A 25 11.50 -1.64 6.08
N VAL A 26 11.61 -0.34 6.38
CA VAL A 26 12.15 0.63 5.41
C VAL A 26 13.63 0.34 5.19
N LYS A 27 13.98 -0.03 3.95
CA LYS A 27 15.37 -0.17 3.52
C LYS A 27 15.70 0.87 2.44
N LYS A 28 16.97 1.29 2.43
CA LYS A 28 17.49 2.19 1.40
C LYS A 28 17.31 1.59 0.02
N GLY A 29 16.84 2.38 -0.94
CA GLY A 29 16.64 1.97 -2.34
C GLY A 29 15.32 1.24 -2.61
N GLU A 30 14.45 1.08 -1.62
CA GLU A 30 13.10 0.53 -1.81
C GLU A 30 12.07 1.64 -2.05
N ILE A 31 10.95 1.26 -2.70
CA ILE A 31 9.78 2.12 -2.89
C ILE A 31 8.69 1.66 -1.92
N ILE A 32 8.35 2.50 -0.95
CA ILE A 32 7.33 2.22 0.04
C ILE A 32 5.95 2.61 -0.50
N VAL A 33 5.03 1.65 -0.56
CA VAL A 33 3.64 1.89 -0.99
C VAL A 33 2.71 1.72 0.20
N ALA A 34 1.99 2.78 0.59
CA ALA A 34 1.16 2.74 1.81
C ALA A 34 -0.16 3.53 1.67
N ASP A 35 -1.15 3.20 2.50
CA ASP A 35 -2.44 3.92 2.56
C ASP A 35 -2.38 5.15 3.49
N ARG A 36 -3.50 5.87 3.57
CA ARG A 36 -3.72 7.14 4.27
C ARG A 36 -3.26 7.16 5.72
N ASP A 37 -3.36 6.04 6.42
CA ASP A 37 -3.10 5.97 7.86
C ASP A 37 -1.61 6.08 8.22
N TYR A 38 -0.72 5.94 7.22
CA TYR A 38 0.71 6.12 7.38
C TYR A 38 1.18 7.57 7.18
N GLY A 39 0.37 8.42 6.56
CA GLY A 39 0.71 9.80 6.17
C GLY A 39 0.14 10.91 7.07
N LEU A 40 -0.30 10.59 8.29
CA LEU A 40 -0.99 11.53 9.18
C LEU A 40 -0.10 12.69 9.68
N GLU A 41 1.21 12.47 9.72
CA GLU A 41 2.22 13.48 9.99
C GLU A 41 3.20 13.44 8.83
N TYR A 42 3.21 14.48 7.99
CA TYR A 42 4.08 14.52 6.82
C TYR A 42 5.58 14.35 7.15
N GLY A 43 5.97 14.51 8.43
CA GLY A 43 7.32 14.19 8.92
C GLY A 43 7.81 12.78 8.54
N PHE A 44 6.91 11.79 8.42
CA PHE A 44 7.30 10.45 7.97
C PHE A 44 7.83 10.44 6.52
N LEU A 45 7.30 11.29 5.63
CA LEU A 45 7.79 11.41 4.26
C LEU A 45 9.23 11.92 4.22
N SER A 46 9.55 12.87 5.10
CA SER A 46 10.92 13.38 5.27
C SER A 46 11.86 12.32 5.85
N GLU A 47 11.40 11.50 6.81
CA GLU A 47 12.18 10.37 7.35
C GLU A 47 12.54 9.36 6.24
N LEU A 48 11.60 8.97 5.38
CA LEU A 48 11.86 8.03 4.27
C LEU A 48 12.96 8.56 3.34
N LYS A 49 12.89 9.85 2.99
CA LYS A 49 13.90 10.50 2.17
C LYS A 49 15.28 10.49 2.84
N GLN A 50 15.36 10.72 4.15
CA GLN A 50 16.62 10.66 4.90
C GLN A 50 17.23 9.26 4.93
N ILE A 51 16.41 8.21 5.00
CA ILE A 51 16.84 6.80 4.91
C ILE A 51 17.31 6.47 3.47
N GLY A 52 16.87 7.25 2.48
CA GLY A 52 17.11 6.99 1.06
C GLY A 52 16.14 5.97 0.47
N ALA A 53 14.92 5.89 1.03
CA ALA A 53 13.82 5.14 0.47
C ALA A 53 12.85 6.11 -0.21
N SER A 54 12.30 5.69 -1.35
CA SER A 54 11.26 6.45 -2.05
C SER A 54 9.88 5.96 -1.65
N HIS A 55 8.85 6.69 -2.04
CA HIS A 55 7.49 6.41 -1.59
C HIS A 55 6.41 6.73 -2.61
N VAL A 56 5.31 5.99 -2.52
CA VAL A 56 4.01 6.29 -3.15
C VAL A 56 2.95 6.05 -2.09
N ILE A 57 2.57 7.12 -1.38
CA ILE A 57 1.70 7.03 -0.21
C ILE A 57 0.42 7.78 -0.49
N ARG A 58 -0.73 7.14 -0.25
CA ARG A 58 -2.01 7.84 -0.32
C ARG A 58 -2.12 8.82 0.82
N ILE A 59 -2.52 10.05 0.54
CA ILE A 59 -2.79 11.08 1.53
C ILE A 59 -4.30 11.33 1.68
N ARG A 60 -4.67 12.20 2.63
CA ARG A 60 -6.07 12.63 2.79
C ARG A 60 -6.54 13.34 1.53
N ASN A 61 -7.82 13.21 1.18
CA ASN A 61 -8.38 13.77 -0.05
C ASN A 61 -8.48 15.30 -0.03
N ASN A 62 -8.40 15.93 1.14
CA ASN A 62 -8.36 17.38 1.29
C ASN A 62 -7.19 17.80 2.19
N PRO A 63 -5.94 17.58 1.74
CA PRO A 63 -4.77 17.99 2.49
C PRO A 63 -4.64 19.51 2.41
N ARG A 64 -4.18 20.15 3.48
CA ARG A 64 -3.65 21.51 3.34
C ARG A 64 -2.38 21.41 2.50
N MET A 65 -2.33 22.11 1.38
CA MET A 65 -1.17 22.11 0.51
C MET A 65 -1.06 23.43 -0.24
N GLU A 66 0.18 23.82 -0.55
CA GLU A 66 0.52 24.95 -1.42
C GLU A 66 1.03 24.38 -2.74
N ILE A 67 0.40 24.75 -3.86
CA ILE A 67 0.82 24.31 -5.20
C ILE A 67 2.02 25.17 -5.62
N VAL A 68 3.15 24.51 -5.87
CA VAL A 68 4.38 25.16 -6.32
C VAL A 68 4.45 25.16 -7.84
N GLU A 69 4.11 24.04 -8.45
CA GLU A 69 4.15 23.85 -9.90
C GLU A 69 3.10 22.81 -10.30
N GLU A 70 2.17 23.17 -11.18
CA GLU A 70 1.21 22.23 -11.76
C GLU A 70 1.80 21.64 -13.05
N LEU A 71 1.75 20.31 -13.18
CA LEU A 71 2.39 19.60 -14.29
C LEU A 71 1.33 19.13 -15.30
N ALA A 72 1.63 19.27 -16.59
CA ALA A 72 0.74 18.84 -17.65
C ALA A 72 0.58 17.32 -17.68
N LEU A 73 -0.62 16.82 -17.98
CA LEU A 73 -0.89 15.39 -18.12
C LEU A 73 -0.67 14.92 -19.55
N SER A 74 0.04 13.81 -19.72
CA SER A 74 0.10 13.09 -20.99
C SER A 74 -1.20 12.32 -21.27
N GLU A 75 -1.36 11.83 -22.50
CA GLU A 75 -2.50 10.96 -22.84
C GLU A 75 -2.44 9.61 -22.10
N ALA A 76 -1.22 9.14 -21.79
CA ALA A 76 -1.00 7.91 -21.03
C ALA A 76 -1.45 8.07 -19.57
N ASP A 77 -1.14 9.23 -18.95
CA ASP A 77 -1.61 9.58 -17.60
C ASP A 77 -3.14 9.57 -17.51
N LYS A 78 -3.82 10.20 -18.47
CA LYS A 78 -5.29 10.22 -18.55
C LYS A 78 -5.85 8.81 -18.70
N ALA A 79 -5.24 7.98 -19.55
CA ALA A 79 -5.64 6.58 -19.74
C ALA A 79 -5.47 5.73 -18.47
N ALA A 80 -4.49 6.07 -17.62
CA ALA A 80 -4.27 5.47 -16.32
C ALA A 80 -5.23 5.99 -15.22
N GLY A 81 -6.12 6.93 -15.55
CA GLY A 81 -7.07 7.54 -14.61
C GLY A 81 -6.51 8.70 -13.80
N VAL A 82 -5.34 9.23 -14.19
CA VAL A 82 -4.77 10.43 -13.57
C VAL A 82 -5.55 11.65 -14.05
N THR A 83 -6.04 12.44 -13.10
CA THR A 83 -6.86 13.65 -13.38
C THR A 83 -6.15 14.95 -13.03
N TRP A 84 -5.08 14.88 -12.24
CA TRP A 84 -4.31 16.05 -11.84
C TRP A 84 -2.94 15.64 -11.30
N GLN A 85 -1.92 16.46 -11.51
CA GLN A 85 -0.60 16.29 -10.89
C GLN A 85 0.09 17.63 -10.64
N ALA A 86 0.83 17.74 -9.55
CA ALA A 86 1.60 18.93 -9.21
C ALA A 86 2.73 18.63 -8.23
N LYS A 87 3.72 19.52 -8.17
CA LYS A 87 4.62 19.64 -7.03
C LYS A 87 3.99 20.57 -5.99
N VAL A 88 3.92 20.10 -4.75
CA VAL A 88 3.27 20.82 -3.65
C VAL A 88 4.10 20.79 -2.37
N LYS A 89 3.86 21.77 -1.49
CA LYS A 89 4.28 21.70 -0.08
C LYS A 89 3.10 21.25 0.77
N LEU A 90 3.28 20.18 1.55
CA LEU A 90 2.20 19.56 2.32
C LEU A 90 2.09 20.08 3.76
N GLY A 91 0.99 20.75 4.09
CA GLY A 91 0.71 21.29 5.41
C GLY A 91 1.38 22.64 5.68
N ASN A 92 1.09 23.22 6.84
CA ASN A 92 1.55 24.57 7.18
C ASN A 92 3.01 24.62 7.68
N GLN A 93 3.56 23.47 8.10
CA GLN A 93 4.90 23.34 8.68
C GLN A 93 5.84 22.53 7.79
N TRP A 94 5.52 22.36 6.51
CA TRP A 94 6.41 21.67 5.58
C TRP A 94 7.69 22.50 5.38
N GLN A 95 8.79 22.01 5.91
CA GLN A 95 10.12 22.62 5.73
C GLN A 95 10.96 21.87 4.70
N GLY A 96 10.41 20.79 4.11
CA GLY A 96 11.09 20.01 3.08
C GLY A 96 10.93 20.59 1.68
N GLU A 97 11.66 19.98 0.74
CA GLU A 97 11.46 20.21 -0.69
C GLU A 97 10.01 19.91 -1.12
N PRO A 98 9.47 20.60 -2.14
CA PRO A 98 8.19 20.24 -2.73
C PRO A 98 8.18 18.76 -3.15
N ILE A 99 7.05 18.09 -2.94
CA ILE A 99 6.88 16.68 -3.33
C ILE A 99 5.82 16.57 -4.43
N GLY A 100 5.91 15.52 -5.23
CA GLY A 100 4.90 15.21 -6.23
C GLY A 100 3.62 14.74 -5.58
N VAL A 101 2.48 15.26 -6.04
CA VAL A 101 1.15 14.74 -5.72
C VAL A 101 0.42 14.44 -7.02
N VAL A 102 -0.05 13.20 -7.13
CA VAL A 102 -0.83 12.71 -8.26
C VAL A 102 -2.26 12.40 -7.79
N ARG A 103 -3.26 12.94 -8.48
CA ARG A 103 -4.67 12.60 -8.28
C ARG A 103 -5.08 11.53 -9.29
N VAL A 104 -5.52 10.39 -8.77
CA VAL A 104 -6.01 9.26 -9.56
C VAL A 104 -7.48 9.02 -9.23
N GLU A 105 -8.32 8.88 -10.25
CA GLU A 105 -9.71 8.48 -10.09
C GLU A 105 -9.89 6.99 -10.36
N VAL A 106 -10.48 6.29 -9.40
CA VAL A 106 -10.78 4.86 -9.49
C VAL A 106 -12.20 4.64 -8.98
N ASP A 107 -13.05 3.99 -9.78
CA ASP A 107 -14.42 3.62 -9.38
C ASP A 107 -15.22 4.81 -8.78
N GLY A 108 -15.04 6.00 -9.35
CA GLY A 108 -15.68 7.24 -8.90
C GLY A 108 -15.10 7.83 -7.60
N LYS A 109 -13.97 7.31 -7.10
CA LYS A 109 -13.27 7.84 -5.92
C LYS A 109 -11.93 8.45 -6.32
N ALA A 110 -11.72 9.69 -5.89
CA ALA A 110 -10.43 10.36 -6.02
C ALA A 110 -9.47 9.90 -4.91
N LEU A 111 -8.26 9.55 -5.32
CA LEU A 111 -7.11 9.22 -4.50
C LEU A 111 -6.03 10.27 -4.75
N LEU A 112 -5.41 10.78 -3.69
CA LEU A 112 -4.22 11.63 -3.79
C LEU A 112 -3.01 10.82 -3.34
N LEU A 113 -1.99 10.75 -4.18
CA LEU A 113 -0.77 9.98 -3.96
C LEU A 113 0.40 10.95 -3.83
N ALA A 114 1.04 11.00 -2.66
CA ALA A 114 2.28 11.72 -2.43
C ALA A 114 3.47 10.84 -2.81
N THR A 115 4.44 11.42 -3.50
CA THR A 115 5.65 10.72 -3.96
C THR A 115 6.84 11.66 -4.09
N ASP A 116 8.03 11.12 -3.85
CA ASP A 116 9.33 11.74 -4.19
C ASP A 116 9.91 11.22 -5.51
N LEU A 117 9.23 10.31 -6.19
CA LEU A 117 9.69 9.75 -7.46
C LEU A 117 9.50 10.75 -8.59
N GLU A 118 10.55 10.93 -9.39
CA GLU A 118 10.52 11.74 -10.62
C GLU A 118 10.26 10.81 -11.83
N ILE A 119 9.05 10.26 -11.89
CA ILE A 119 8.57 9.40 -12.98
C ILE A 119 7.18 9.82 -13.45
N GLU A 120 6.70 9.25 -14.55
CA GLU A 120 5.39 9.54 -15.12
C GLU A 120 4.24 9.21 -14.16
N ALA A 121 3.19 10.03 -14.16
CA ALA A 121 2.08 9.89 -13.22
C ALA A 121 1.30 8.57 -13.44
N GLU A 122 1.26 8.05 -14.67
CA GLU A 122 0.74 6.71 -14.95
C GLU A 122 1.47 5.61 -14.18
N LEU A 123 2.80 5.72 -14.01
CA LEU A 123 3.60 4.75 -13.29
C LEU A 123 3.36 4.86 -11.79
N ILE A 124 3.19 6.08 -11.27
CA ILE A 124 2.76 6.31 -9.88
C ILE A 124 1.40 5.65 -9.61
N ALA A 125 0.43 5.86 -10.49
CA ALA A 125 -0.88 5.24 -10.41
C ALA A 125 -0.78 3.71 -10.47
N LEU A 126 0.05 3.17 -11.36
CA LEU A 126 0.29 1.74 -11.50
C LEU A 126 0.94 1.13 -10.24
N ILE A 127 1.97 1.75 -9.69
CA ILE A 127 2.63 1.34 -8.44
C ILE A 127 1.60 1.27 -7.32
N TYR A 128 0.74 2.28 -7.19
CA TYR A 128 -0.30 2.28 -6.16
C TYR A 128 -1.37 1.21 -6.40
N ARG A 129 -1.72 0.88 -7.65
CA ARG A 129 -2.64 -0.24 -7.97
C ARG A 129 -2.10 -1.59 -7.51
N TYR A 130 -0.78 -1.81 -7.52
CA TYR A 130 -0.20 -3.06 -6.98
C TYR A 130 -0.50 -3.26 -5.49
N ARG A 131 -0.73 -2.19 -4.72
CA ARG A 131 -1.16 -2.29 -3.31
C ARG A 131 -2.46 -3.08 -3.15
N TRP A 132 -3.42 -2.98 -4.09
CA TRP A 132 -4.68 -3.73 -4.00
C TRP A 132 -4.47 -5.24 -4.11
N GLN A 133 -3.38 -5.67 -4.73
CA GLN A 133 -3.05 -7.10 -4.79
C GLN A 133 -2.80 -7.66 -3.39
N ILE A 134 -2.27 -6.85 -2.47
CA ILE A 134 -2.05 -7.23 -1.07
C ILE A 134 -3.40 -7.42 -0.35
N GLU A 135 -4.39 -6.55 -0.59
CA GLU A 135 -5.74 -6.75 -0.02
C GLU A 135 -6.41 -8.01 -0.55
N LEU A 136 -6.29 -8.27 -1.85
CA LEU A 136 -6.79 -9.51 -2.45
C LEU A 136 -6.11 -10.73 -1.85
N PHE A 137 -4.80 -10.66 -1.62
CA PHE A 137 -4.04 -11.71 -0.92
C PHE A 137 -4.55 -11.92 0.50
N PHE A 138 -4.72 -10.88 1.32
CA PHE A 138 -5.22 -11.05 2.69
C PHE A 138 -6.67 -11.50 2.76
N ASN A 139 -7.54 -11.03 1.86
CA ASN A 139 -8.92 -11.51 1.76
C ASN A 139 -8.98 -12.99 1.41
N TRP A 140 -8.13 -13.42 0.47
CA TRP A 140 -7.95 -14.81 0.11
C TRP A 140 -7.39 -15.64 1.27
N LEU A 141 -6.36 -15.16 1.96
CA LEU A 141 -5.72 -15.85 3.07
C LEU A 141 -6.72 -16.08 4.22
N LYS A 142 -7.52 -15.05 4.56
CA LYS A 142 -8.61 -15.17 5.53
C LYS A 142 -9.66 -16.20 5.11
N SER A 143 -9.98 -16.26 3.82
CA SER A 143 -10.91 -17.26 3.28
C SER A 143 -10.37 -18.69 3.38
N ILE A 144 -9.07 -18.91 3.14
CA ILE A 144 -8.44 -20.23 3.25
C ILE A 144 -8.30 -20.67 4.71
N LEU A 145 -7.89 -19.77 5.58
CA LEU A 145 -7.81 -20.04 7.01
C LEU A 145 -9.20 -20.32 7.62
N GLY A 146 -10.29 -19.95 6.94
CA GLY A 146 -11.65 -20.07 7.46
C GLY A 146 -11.90 -19.21 8.70
N CYS A 147 -11.06 -18.19 8.93
CA CYS A 147 -10.95 -17.47 10.20
C CYS A 147 -12.25 -16.73 10.56
N ARG A 148 -13.06 -17.36 11.42
CA ARG A 148 -13.85 -16.63 12.42
C ARG A 148 -13.08 -16.43 13.73
N HIS A 149 -12.15 -17.34 14.06
CA HIS A 149 -11.25 -17.26 15.23
C HIS A 149 -9.89 -17.96 14.95
N LEU A 150 -8.80 -17.50 15.58
CA LEU A 150 -7.49 -18.16 15.55
C LEU A 150 -7.51 -19.42 16.43
N LEU A 151 -6.83 -20.50 16.03
CA LEU A 151 -6.75 -21.74 16.84
C LEU A 151 -5.82 -21.60 18.05
N ALA A 152 -4.85 -20.70 17.94
CA ALA A 152 -3.89 -20.34 18.98
C ALA A 152 -3.53 -18.85 18.82
N GLU A 153 -3.37 -18.16 19.94
CA GLU A 153 -3.12 -16.72 20.01
C GLU A 153 -1.65 -16.37 20.32
N SER A 154 -0.80 -17.36 20.60
CA SER A 154 0.64 -17.12 20.73
C SER A 154 1.25 -16.76 19.37
N PRO A 155 2.30 -15.93 19.31
CA PRO A 155 2.98 -15.56 18.06
C PRO A 155 3.39 -16.79 17.23
N GLU A 156 3.89 -17.84 17.88
CA GLU A 156 4.29 -19.09 17.24
C GLU A 156 3.07 -19.86 16.71
N GLY A 157 1.98 -19.89 17.47
CA GLY A 157 0.74 -20.55 17.07
C GLY A 157 0.08 -19.87 15.86
N VAL A 158 0.12 -18.54 15.82
CA VAL A 158 -0.32 -17.74 14.67
C VAL A 158 0.58 -17.98 13.46
N ALA A 159 1.90 -17.99 13.66
CA ALA A 159 2.86 -18.26 12.59
C ALA A 159 2.60 -19.64 11.95
N ILE A 160 2.46 -20.69 12.76
CA ILE A 160 2.19 -22.06 12.28
C ILE A 160 0.88 -22.12 11.49
N GLN A 161 -0.18 -21.46 11.95
CA GLN A 161 -1.46 -21.40 11.23
C GLN A 161 -1.31 -20.73 9.86
N ILE A 162 -0.62 -19.59 9.79
CA ILE A 162 -0.38 -18.87 8.53
C ILE A 162 0.46 -19.74 7.59
N TYR A 163 1.58 -20.30 8.05
CA TYR A 163 2.43 -21.16 7.22
C TYR A 163 1.68 -22.39 6.72
N SER A 164 0.87 -23.03 7.56
CA SER A 164 0.06 -24.19 7.17
C SER A 164 -0.95 -23.83 6.08
N ALA A 165 -1.61 -22.68 6.19
CA ALA A 165 -2.54 -22.21 5.16
C ALA A 165 -1.84 -21.87 3.84
N LEU A 166 -0.66 -21.24 3.89
CA LEU A 166 0.13 -20.96 2.69
C LEU A 166 0.59 -22.25 2.01
N ILE A 167 1.09 -23.23 2.77
CA ILE A 167 1.51 -24.54 2.24
C ILE A 167 0.31 -25.26 1.60
N ALA A 168 -0.82 -25.34 2.31
CA ALA A 168 -2.03 -25.96 1.78
C ALA A 168 -2.52 -25.27 0.49
N ALA A 169 -2.45 -23.94 0.44
CA ALA A 169 -2.81 -23.17 -0.74
C ALA A 169 -1.90 -23.46 -1.95
N LEU A 170 -0.58 -23.54 -1.73
CA LEU A 170 0.39 -23.90 -2.76
C LEU A 170 0.17 -25.33 -3.26
N MET A 171 -0.12 -26.27 -2.35
CA MET A 171 -0.45 -27.66 -2.71
C MET A 171 -1.73 -27.74 -3.55
N LEU A 172 -2.79 -27.01 -3.16
CA LEU A 172 -4.02 -26.94 -3.93
C LEU A 172 -3.81 -26.33 -5.31
N GLN A 173 -3.00 -25.28 -5.42
CA GLN A 173 -2.64 -24.68 -6.71
C GLN A 173 -1.86 -25.66 -7.59
N ALA A 174 -0.87 -26.36 -7.02
CA ALA A 174 -0.09 -27.35 -7.74
C ALA A 174 -0.94 -28.53 -8.23
N PHE A 175 -1.89 -29.00 -7.41
CA PHE A 175 -2.77 -30.11 -7.74
C PHE A 175 -3.86 -29.74 -8.75
N THR A 176 -4.48 -28.57 -8.61
CA THR A 176 -5.62 -28.15 -9.44
C THR A 176 -5.23 -27.35 -10.68
N GLY A 177 -4.00 -26.84 -10.74
CA GLY A 177 -3.53 -25.88 -11.75
C GLY A 177 -4.23 -24.52 -11.68
N LYS A 178 -5.13 -24.31 -10.71
CA LYS A 178 -5.93 -23.10 -10.55
C LYS A 178 -5.40 -22.30 -9.38
N ARG A 179 -5.34 -20.97 -9.53
CA ARG A 179 -5.16 -20.09 -8.36
C ARG A 179 -6.38 -20.27 -7.46
N PRO A 180 -6.23 -20.38 -6.14
CA PRO A 180 -7.40 -20.61 -5.30
C PRO A 180 -8.28 -19.37 -5.40
N ALA A 181 -9.53 -19.56 -5.82
CA ALA A 181 -10.40 -18.47 -6.21
C ALA A 181 -10.64 -17.56 -5.01
N SER A 182 -10.45 -16.25 -5.19
CA SER A 182 -11.06 -15.24 -4.32
C SER A 182 -12.57 -15.24 -4.62
N GLY A 183 -13.29 -16.24 -4.12
CA GLY A 183 -14.74 -16.26 -4.17
C GLY A 183 -15.26 -15.02 -3.46
N ARG A 184 -16.09 -14.24 -4.14
CA ARG A 184 -16.80 -13.08 -3.58
C ARG A 184 -17.79 -13.60 -2.53
N TRP A 185 -17.31 -13.81 -1.31
CA TRP A 185 -18.19 -13.83 -0.15
C TRP A 185 -18.56 -12.38 0.11
N SER A 186 -19.75 -11.98 -0.33
CA SER A 186 -20.37 -10.73 0.08
C SER A 186 -20.64 -10.82 1.58
N SER A 187 -19.67 -10.47 2.41
CA SER A 187 -19.92 -10.09 3.79
C SER A 187 -20.29 -8.61 3.79
N SER A 188 -21.59 -8.38 3.70
CA SER A 188 -22.25 -7.32 4.45
C SER A 188 -21.54 -7.11 5.79
N LYS A 189 -21.20 -5.86 6.10
CA LYS A 189 -20.85 -5.31 7.42
C LYS A 189 -20.42 -6.34 8.49
N CYS A 190 -19.21 -6.22 9.01
CA CYS A 190 -19.01 -5.99 10.45
C CYS A 190 -17.52 -5.89 10.83
N ILE A 191 -17.25 -4.77 11.50
CA ILE A 191 -16.28 -4.47 12.58
C ILE A 191 -14.80 -4.70 12.28
#